data_AF-A0A950PZE9-F1
#
_entry.id   AF-A0A950PZE9-F1
#
_cell.length_a   1.000
_cell.length_b   1.000
_cell.length_c   1.000
_cell.angle_alpha   90.00
_cell.angle_beta   90.00
_cell.angle_gamma   90.00
#
_symmetry.space_group_name_H-M   'P 1'
#
loop_
_entity.id
_entity.type
_entity.pdbx_description
1 polymer ?
#
loop_
_entity_poly.entity_id
_entity_poly.type
_entity_poly.pdbx_seq_one_letter_code
_entity_poly.pdbx_strand_id
1 'polypeptide(L)'
;MALRRAGRQRSPLTIGLVLVVCYLAAIAIALPFGHRVLPMFEGYGGSSPYHWVKPPAAFAAGNVRPKPNDTDIPMASTGSQQSGAQSEDAQLILNLAPNAVPPHPPDSTLRVHIEPIDPATLGPVPREFRPNGNAYRVTFAYEPSG
;
A
#
# COMPACT_ATOMS: atom_id res chain seq x y z
N MET A 1 -46.93 38.84 8.95
CA MET A 1 -45.95 39.52 8.05
C MET A 1 -44.59 38.86 8.27
N ALA A 2 -44.14 37.99 7.37
CA ALA A 2 -42.87 37.26 7.50
C ALA A 2 -42.05 37.41 6.22
N LEU A 3 -40.92 38.12 6.28
CA LEU A 3 -39.98 38.21 5.16
C LEU A 3 -39.19 36.90 5.06
N ARG A 4 -39.42 36.13 3.98
CA ARG A 4 -38.49 35.09 3.53
C ARG A 4 -37.22 35.78 3.01
N ARG A 5 -36.09 35.62 3.70
CA ARG A 5 -34.77 35.95 3.14
C ARG A 5 -34.51 35.03 1.94
N ALA A 6 -34.54 35.59 0.74
CA ALA A 6 -34.04 34.91 -0.45
C ALA A 6 -32.51 34.74 -0.30
N GLY A 7 -32.08 33.56 0.14
CA GLY A 7 -30.67 33.20 0.15
C GLY A 7 -30.16 33.22 -1.29
N ARG A 8 -29.26 34.15 -1.60
CA ARG A 8 -28.63 34.28 -2.92
C ARG A 8 -27.88 32.99 -3.20
N GLN A 9 -28.45 32.12 -4.02
CA GLN A 9 -27.79 30.88 -4.43
C GLN A 9 -26.50 31.27 -5.15
N ARG A 10 -25.36 30.90 -4.57
CA ARG A 10 -24.04 31.19 -5.15
C ARG A 10 -23.96 30.43 -6.48
N SER A 11 -23.53 31.09 -7.54
CA SER A 11 -23.46 30.45 -8.84
C SER A 11 -22.43 29.30 -8.79
N PRO A 12 -22.68 28.18 -9.48
CA PRO A 12 -21.73 27.07 -9.55
C PRO A 12 -20.37 27.51 -10.12
N LEU A 13 -20.34 28.54 -10.97
CA LEU A 13 -19.10 29.15 -11.46
C LEU A 13 -18.28 29.82 -10.36
N THR A 14 -18.93 30.52 -9.43
CA THR A 14 -18.23 31.12 -8.29
C THR A 14 -17.66 30.05 -7.38
N ILE A 15 -18.39 28.96 -7.15
CA ILE A 15 -17.89 27.83 -6.34
C ILE A 15 -16.70 27.17 -7.04
N GLY A 16 -16.82 26.90 -8.34
CA GLY A 16 -15.73 26.33 -9.14
C GLY A 16 -14.47 27.20 -9.11
N LEU A 17 -14.63 28.52 -9.27
CA LEU A 17 -13.50 29.46 -9.22
C LEU A 17 -12.83 29.44 -7.85
N VAL A 18 -13.60 29.44 -6.76
CA VAL A 18 -13.05 29.35 -5.40
C VAL A 18 -12.25 28.06 -5.22
N LEU A 19 -12.78 26.92 -5.67
CA LEU A 19 -12.09 25.63 -5.57
C LEU A 19 -10.77 25.63 -6.35
N VAL A 20 -10.75 26.18 -7.58
CA VAL A 20 -9.52 26.31 -8.38
C VAL A 20 -8.49 27.18 -7.67
N VAL A 21 -8.90 28.34 -7.14
CA VAL A 21 -7.98 29.24 -6.41
C VAL A 21 -7.42 28.56 -5.16
N CYS A 22 -8.25 27.86 -4.38
CA CYS A 22 -7.81 27.10 -3.22
C CYS A 22 -6.81 25.99 -3.60
N TYR A 23 -7.05 25.29 -4.70
CA TYR A 23 -6.16 24.23 -5.18
C TYR A 23 -4.80 24.77 -5.64
N LEU A 24 -4.79 25.87 -6.41
CA LEU A 24 -3.55 26.53 -6.82
C LEU A 24 -2.75 27.07 -5.63
N ALA A 25 -3.43 27.61 -4.61
CA ALA A 25 -2.79 28.04 -3.38
C ALA A 25 -2.13 26.87 -2.63
N ALA A 26 -2.79 25.71 -2.56
CA ALA A 26 -2.21 24.51 -1.95
C ALA A 26 -0.95 24.03 -2.70
N ILE A 27 -0.95 24.04 -4.03
CA ILE A 27 0.25 23.74 -4.85
C ILE A 27 1.38 24.72 -4.53
N ALA A 28 1.09 26.03 -4.54
CA ALA A 28 2.11 27.06 -4.30
C ALA A 28 2.75 26.93 -2.92
N ILE A 29 1.98 26.53 -1.90
CA ILE A 29 2.48 26.28 -0.54
C ILE A 29 3.36 25.02 -0.50
N ALA A 30 3.03 23.96 -1.24
CA ALA A 30 3.71 22.67 -1.14
C ALA A 30 5.03 22.58 -1.91
N LEU A 31 5.16 23.27 -3.05
CA LEU A 31 6.35 23.22 -3.92
C LEU A 31 7.67 23.57 -3.21
N PRO A 32 7.75 24.61 -2.35
CA PRO A 32 8.97 24.92 -1.60
C PRO A 32 9.45 23.80 -0.67
N PHE A 33 8.58 22.88 -0.26
CA PHE A 33 8.90 21.75 0.61
C PHE A 33 9.26 20.47 -0.17
N GLY A 34 9.46 20.56 -1.49
CA GLY A 34 9.89 19.43 -2.31
C GLY A 34 8.77 18.47 -2.72
N HIS A 35 7.52 18.76 -2.34
CA HIS A 35 6.35 17.98 -2.74
C HIS A 35 5.91 18.37 -4.16
N ARG A 36 6.59 17.79 -5.16
CA ARG A 36 6.28 18.00 -6.59
C ARG A 36 5.01 17.29 -7.05
N VAL A 37 4.49 16.39 -6.21
CA VAL A 37 3.19 15.74 -6.35
C VAL A 37 2.45 16.05 -5.06
N LEU A 38 1.20 16.50 -5.17
CA LEU A 38 0.25 16.59 -4.06
C LEU A 38 -0.78 15.48 -4.27
N PRO A 39 -0.52 14.24 -3.83
CA PRO A 39 -1.51 13.20 -3.93
C PRO A 39 -2.72 13.64 -3.10
N MET A 40 -3.89 13.76 -3.73
CA MET A 40 -5.15 14.03 -3.03
C MET A 40 -5.54 12.93 -2.03
N PHE A 41 -4.76 11.85 -1.96
CA PHE A 41 -5.03 10.63 -1.21
C PHE A 41 -3.99 10.35 -0.10
N GLU A 42 -3.22 11.35 0.33
CA GLU A 42 -2.49 11.21 1.60
C GLU A 42 -3.54 11.18 2.73
N GLY A 43 -3.92 9.98 3.15
CA GLY A 43 -5.00 9.78 4.12
C GLY A 43 -4.81 10.63 5.37
N TYR A 44 -5.87 11.33 5.79
CA TYR A 44 -5.90 11.99 7.08
C TYR A 44 -6.30 10.95 8.14
N GLY A 45 -5.32 10.47 8.90
CA GLY A 45 -5.49 9.51 9.99
C GLY A 45 -4.39 9.69 11.03
N GLY A 46 -4.57 9.11 12.23
CA GLY A 46 -3.49 9.06 13.21
C GLY A 46 -2.25 8.39 12.62
N SER A 47 -1.05 8.72 13.12
CA SER A 47 0.18 8.05 12.69
C SER A 47 0.01 6.54 12.85
N SER A 48 0.04 5.80 11.74
CA SER A 48 0.03 4.34 11.79
C SER A 48 1.17 3.86 12.69
N PRO A 49 0.98 2.81 13.52
CA PRO A 49 2.05 2.29 14.36
C PRO A 49 3.31 2.00 13.54
N TYR A 50 4.47 2.13 14.18
CA TYR A 50 5.71 1.79 13.51
C TYR A 50 5.75 0.26 13.37
N HIS A 51 5.82 -0.25 12.13
CA HIS A 51 5.74 -1.69 11.86
C HIS A 51 7.06 -2.21 11.30
N TRP A 52 8.10 -2.32 12.13
CA TRP A 52 9.43 -2.73 11.69
C TRP A 52 9.90 -3.99 12.40
N VAL A 53 10.55 -4.89 11.65
CA VAL A 53 11.21 -6.07 12.22
C VAL A 53 12.33 -5.63 13.15
N LYS A 54 13.06 -4.57 12.77
CA LYS A 54 14.17 -4.00 13.54
C LYS A 54 14.09 -2.47 13.53
N PRO A 55 13.33 -1.89 14.47
CA PRO A 55 13.12 -0.45 14.50
C PRO A 55 14.37 0.30 14.97
N PRO A 56 14.59 1.55 14.51
CA PRO A 56 15.53 2.46 15.18
C PRO A 56 15.12 2.67 16.64
N ALA A 57 16.11 2.87 17.52
CA ALA A 57 15.88 2.92 18.97
C ALA A 57 14.80 3.95 19.39
N ALA A 58 14.72 5.10 18.72
CA ALA A 58 13.73 6.14 18.98
C ALA A 58 12.27 5.69 18.74
N PHE A 59 12.05 4.67 17.90
CA PHE A 59 10.72 4.16 17.54
C PHE A 59 10.40 2.82 18.18
N ALA A 60 11.34 2.22 18.92
CA ALA A 60 11.20 0.87 19.48
C ALA A 60 10.01 0.76 20.44
N ALA A 61 9.74 1.79 21.26
CA ALA A 61 8.68 1.77 22.26
C ALA A 61 7.26 1.72 21.66
N GLY A 62 7.07 2.28 20.46
CA GLY A 62 5.79 2.28 19.73
C GLY A 62 5.72 1.27 18.59
N ASN A 63 6.74 0.40 18.46
CA ASN A 63 6.84 -0.52 17.35
C ASN A 63 5.97 -1.76 17.54
N VAL A 64 5.11 -2.04 16.56
CA VAL A 64 4.35 -3.28 16.47
C VAL A 64 5.01 -4.14 15.41
N ARG A 65 5.75 -5.17 15.84
CA ARG A 65 6.47 -6.06 14.92
C ARG A 65 5.49 -6.69 13.91
N PRO A 66 5.78 -6.62 12.59
CA PRO A 66 4.96 -7.28 11.59
C PRO A 66 4.86 -8.78 11.82
N LYS A 67 3.72 -9.37 11.47
CA LYS A 67 3.48 -10.81 11.59
C LYS A 67 3.54 -11.49 10.22
N PRO A 68 3.91 -12.77 10.17
CA PRO A 68 3.72 -13.57 8.98
C PRO A 68 2.23 -13.74 8.68
N ASN A 69 1.91 -13.85 7.40
CA ASN A 69 0.55 -14.12 6.96
C ASN A 69 0.55 -14.92 5.66
N ASP A 70 -0.62 -15.46 5.36
CA ASP A 70 -0.82 -16.28 4.18
C ASP A 70 -1.94 -15.74 3.29
N THR A 71 -1.90 -16.09 2.02
CA THR A 71 -2.97 -15.83 1.06
C THR A 71 -3.11 -17.01 0.10
N ASP A 72 -4.33 -17.50 -0.06
CA ASP A 72 -4.63 -18.56 -1.01
C ASP A 72 -5.06 -17.97 -2.34
N ILE A 73 -4.38 -18.40 -3.40
CA ILE A 73 -4.66 -17.95 -4.76
C ILE A 73 -5.24 -19.12 -5.54
N PRO A 74 -6.48 -19.01 -6.04
CA PRO A 74 -7.06 -20.05 -6.88
C PRO A 74 -6.25 -20.28 -8.15
N MET A 75 -6.02 -21.55 -8.47
CA MET A 75 -5.40 -22.00 -9.71
C MET A 75 -6.47 -22.41 -10.71
N ALA A 76 -6.34 -21.92 -11.95
CA ALA A 76 -7.10 -22.37 -13.10
C ALA A 76 -6.28 -23.36 -13.95
N SER A 77 -6.92 -23.97 -14.94
CA SER A 77 -6.26 -24.89 -15.88
C SER A 77 -5.11 -24.24 -16.67
N THR A 78 -5.10 -22.92 -16.80
CA THR A 78 -4.04 -22.14 -17.48
C THR A 78 -2.99 -21.57 -16.52
N GLY A 79 -3.18 -21.70 -15.21
CA GLY A 79 -2.29 -21.15 -14.19
C GLY A 79 -3.03 -20.32 -13.13
N SER A 80 -2.28 -19.52 -12.36
CA SER A 80 -2.86 -18.65 -11.32
C SER A 80 -3.87 -17.66 -11.91
N GLN A 81 -4.97 -17.44 -11.21
CA GLN A 81 -5.87 -16.34 -11.55
C GLN A 81 -5.23 -14.98 -11.22
N GLN A 82 -5.79 -13.90 -11.78
CA GLN A 82 -5.42 -12.55 -11.39
C GLN A 82 -5.74 -12.36 -9.91
N SER A 83 -4.71 -12.13 -9.10
CA SER A 83 -4.84 -12.00 -7.65
C SER A 83 -3.64 -11.23 -7.09
N GLY A 84 -3.59 -11.08 -5.78
CA GLY A 84 -2.45 -10.54 -5.08
C GLY A 84 -2.34 -11.11 -3.68
N ALA A 85 -1.18 -10.92 -3.07
CA ALA A 85 -0.93 -11.16 -1.67
C ALA A 85 -0.32 -9.90 -1.07
N GLN A 86 -0.67 -9.57 0.17
CA GLN A 86 -0.10 -8.42 0.86
C GLN A 86 0.24 -8.79 2.29
N SER A 87 1.24 -8.13 2.85
CA SER A 87 1.48 -8.22 4.29
C SER A 87 0.35 -7.54 5.07
N GLU A 88 0.10 -7.98 6.30
CA GLU A 88 -0.96 -7.39 7.15
C GLU A 88 -0.72 -5.91 7.46
N ASP A 89 0.55 -5.49 7.52
CA ASP A 89 0.97 -4.10 7.72
C ASP A 89 1.00 -3.28 6.42
N ALA A 90 0.61 -3.89 5.28
CA ALA A 90 0.56 -3.30 3.95
C ALA A 90 1.88 -2.70 3.43
N GLN A 91 3.02 -3.10 3.98
CA GLN A 91 4.34 -2.68 3.51
C GLN A 91 4.86 -3.51 2.33
N LEU A 92 4.32 -4.71 2.11
CA LEU A 92 4.55 -5.52 0.93
C LEU A 92 3.22 -5.76 0.23
N ILE A 93 3.18 -5.49 -1.08
CA ILE A 93 2.06 -5.83 -1.96
C ILE A 93 2.63 -6.56 -3.17
N LEU A 94 2.12 -7.76 -3.43
CA LEU A 94 2.42 -8.59 -4.58
C LEU A 94 1.19 -8.64 -5.47
N ASN A 95 1.35 -8.29 -6.74
CA ASN A 95 0.30 -8.41 -7.73
C ASN A 95 0.70 -9.50 -8.73
N LEU A 96 -0.13 -10.52 -8.85
CA LEU A 96 0.04 -11.58 -9.83
C LEU A 96 -0.87 -11.30 -11.03
N ALA A 97 -0.25 -11.16 -12.19
CA ALA A 97 -0.96 -11.18 -13.45
C ALA A 97 -1.61 -12.56 -13.67
N PRO A 98 -2.65 -12.66 -14.53
CA PRO A 98 -3.15 -13.96 -14.98
C PRO A 98 -2.02 -14.85 -15.49
N ASN A 99 -2.04 -16.13 -15.10
CA ASN A 99 -1.06 -17.15 -15.50
C ASN A 99 0.40 -16.83 -15.13
N ALA A 100 0.63 -15.94 -14.15
CA ALA A 100 1.98 -15.63 -13.65
C ALA A 100 2.66 -16.86 -13.02
N VAL A 101 1.88 -17.73 -12.38
CA VAL A 101 2.33 -19.03 -11.89
C VAL A 101 1.72 -20.14 -12.75
N PRO A 102 2.53 -21.06 -13.33
CA PRO A 102 2.03 -22.15 -14.16
C PRO A 102 1.06 -23.08 -13.42
N PRO A 103 0.13 -23.73 -14.13
CA PRO A 103 -0.75 -24.74 -13.53
C PRO A 103 0.08 -25.96 -13.12
N HIS A 104 -0.31 -26.63 -12.03
CA HIS A 104 0.34 -27.84 -11.54
C HIS A 104 -0.70 -28.87 -11.09
N PRO A 105 -1.39 -29.57 -12.02
CA PRO A 105 -2.41 -30.55 -11.63
C PRO A 105 -1.83 -31.67 -10.75
N PRO A 106 -2.54 -32.14 -9.72
CA PRO A 106 -3.94 -31.84 -9.42
C PRO A 106 -4.17 -30.58 -8.56
N ASP A 107 -3.15 -29.77 -8.31
CA ASP A 107 -3.25 -28.63 -7.40
C ASP A 107 -4.19 -27.55 -7.93
N SER A 108 -5.05 -27.07 -7.03
CA SER A 108 -6.08 -26.07 -7.32
C SER A 108 -5.86 -24.75 -6.59
N THR A 109 -4.87 -24.71 -5.70
CA THR A 109 -4.56 -23.56 -4.86
C THR A 109 -3.05 -23.34 -4.85
N LEU A 110 -2.67 -22.07 -4.81
CA LEU A 110 -1.31 -21.61 -4.60
C LEU A 110 -1.29 -20.84 -3.28
N ARG A 111 -0.68 -21.43 -2.25
CA ARG A 111 -0.47 -20.80 -0.95
C ARG A 111 0.71 -19.84 -1.05
N VAL A 112 0.46 -18.56 -0.80
CA VAL A 112 1.51 -17.54 -0.70
C VAL A 112 1.73 -17.22 0.77
N HIS A 113 2.89 -17.59 1.29
CA HIS A 113 3.34 -17.27 2.64
C HIS A 113 4.27 -16.07 2.62
N ILE A 114 3.94 -15.03 3.40
CA ILE A 114 4.75 -13.83 3.57
C ILE A 114 5.30 -13.83 4.99
N GLU A 115 6.63 -13.85 5.13
CA GLU A 115 7.33 -13.85 6.41
C GLU A 115 8.23 -12.60 6.52
N PRO A 116 7.98 -11.69 7.49
CA PRO A 116 8.90 -10.60 7.81
C PRO A 116 10.21 -11.15 8.42
N ILE A 117 11.36 -10.80 7.84
CA ILE A 117 12.68 -11.30 8.25
C ILE A 117 13.64 -10.17 8.67
N ASP A 118 14.65 -10.48 9.49
CA ASP A 118 15.67 -9.49 9.89
C ASP A 118 16.59 -9.17 8.69
N PRO A 119 16.56 -7.94 8.14
CA PRO A 119 17.41 -7.59 7.01
C PRO A 119 18.91 -7.65 7.34
N ALA A 120 19.31 -7.59 8.62
CA ALA A 120 20.71 -7.73 9.02
C ALA A 120 21.27 -9.15 8.80
N THR A 121 20.41 -10.13 8.52
CA THR A 121 20.80 -11.51 8.18
C THR A 121 20.99 -11.73 6.68
N LEU A 122 20.64 -10.73 5.85
CA LEU A 122 20.69 -10.81 4.40
C LEU A 122 22.01 -10.27 3.83
N GLY A 123 22.33 -10.71 2.62
CA GLY A 123 23.43 -10.12 1.84
C GLY A 123 23.14 -8.66 1.43
N PRO A 124 24.16 -7.94 0.95
CA PRO A 124 23.99 -6.56 0.51
C PRO A 124 23.02 -6.46 -0.67
N VAL A 125 22.19 -5.42 -0.66
CA VAL A 125 21.32 -5.08 -1.79
C VAL A 125 22.20 -4.60 -2.98
N PRO A 126 21.87 -4.97 -4.24
CA PRO A 126 22.60 -4.48 -5.41
C PRO A 126 22.70 -2.95 -5.41
N ARG A 127 23.81 -2.41 -5.93
CA ARG A 127 24.20 -0.99 -5.73
C ARG A 127 23.19 0.02 -6.32
N GLU A 128 22.44 -0.41 -7.32
CA GLU A 128 21.39 0.36 -7.99
C GLU A 128 20.09 0.47 -7.16
N PHE A 129 19.93 -0.35 -6.12
CA PHE A 129 18.76 -0.36 -5.26
C PHE A 129 19.08 0.15 -3.85
N ARG A 130 18.04 0.60 -3.15
CA ARG A 130 18.11 0.97 -1.75
C ARG A 130 16.99 0.28 -0.98
N PRO A 131 17.26 -0.33 0.19
CA PRO A 131 16.20 -0.84 1.05
C PRO A 131 15.22 0.27 1.42
N ASN A 132 13.93 -0.03 1.30
CA ASN A 132 12.85 0.84 1.74
C ASN A 132 11.78 0.00 2.46
N GLY A 133 11.82 -0.03 3.78
CA GLY A 133 10.94 -0.85 4.61
C GLY A 133 11.60 -2.12 5.16
N ASN A 134 10.77 -3.06 5.60
CA ASN A 134 11.20 -4.38 6.05
C ASN A 134 11.66 -5.27 4.89
N ALA A 135 12.41 -6.31 5.22
CA ALA A 135 12.64 -7.43 4.32
C ALA A 135 11.59 -8.52 4.56
N TYR A 136 11.16 -9.17 3.48
CA TYR A 136 10.19 -10.27 3.52
C TYR A 136 10.73 -11.47 2.74
N ARG A 137 10.51 -12.66 3.27
CA ARG A 137 10.59 -13.92 2.53
C ARG A 137 9.20 -14.23 2.03
N VAL A 138 9.08 -14.49 0.74
CA VAL A 138 7.81 -14.89 0.12
C VAL A 138 7.97 -16.30 -0.43
N THR A 139 7.15 -17.21 0.07
CA THR A 139 7.13 -18.61 -0.38
C THR A 139 5.84 -18.88 -1.10
N PHE A 140 5.94 -19.59 -2.22
CA PHE A 140 4.82 -20.05 -3.02
C PHE A 140 4.82 -21.57 -2.96
N ALA A 141 3.71 -22.17 -2.52
CA ALA A 141 3.53 -23.61 -2.44
C ALA A 141 2.25 -24.01 -3.15
N TYR A 142 2.28 -25.10 -3.91
CA TYR A 142 1.08 -25.62 -4.53
C TYR A 142 0.33 -26.48 -3.53
N GLU A 143 -1.00 -26.44 -3.53
CA GLU A 143 -1.81 -27.29 -2.66
C GLU A 143 -2.76 -28.19 -3.46
N PRO A 144 -2.84 -29.49 -3.09
CA PRO A 144 -2.30 -30.08 -1.85
C PRO A 144 -0.84 -30.60 -1.92
N SER A 145 -0.14 -30.51 -3.06
CA SER A 145 1.12 -31.27 -3.25
C SER A 145 2.32 -30.79 -2.43
N GLY A 146 2.39 -29.51 -2.04
CA GLY A 146 3.50 -28.90 -1.28
C GLY A 146 4.53 -28.22 -2.17
#